data_AF-A0A929ZZR6-F1
#
_entry.id   AF-A0A929ZZR6-F1
#
_cell.length_a   1.000
_cell.length_b   1.000
_cell.length_c   1.000
_cell.angle_alpha   90.00
_cell.angle_beta   90.00
_cell.angle_gamma   90.00
#
_symmetry.space_group_name_H-M   'P 1'
#
loop_
_entity.id
_entity.type
_entity.pdbx_description
1 polymer ?
#
loop_
_entity_poly.entity_id
_entity_poly.type
_entity_poly.pdbx_seq_one_letter_code
_entity_poly.pdbx_strand_id
1 'polypeptide(L)'
;MDYKQRYEEWVRMLPEGAPLKDELLAIKDDDNEIKERFYQNLAFGTAGLRGIVGAGTNRMNFYTVGKASQGVAEYICAQGQEAMDKGIVIAHDPRHFSKEFSQLSAGIFAANGIKTYVFPDLRPTPELAFMIRKLGTTSGINITASHNPKEYNGYKAYWSDGCQVSSTVADGMEERINAVDIWNGIKKSDFNEGVASGKIVVLSEEYDRAYLDLVESLAIHSGDEIDLDIPLVYTPLNGAGSIPFATMMKDRGFTNWHIVPEQKDPDPDFATVGYPNPESPAAFKMSEELGKKVGAELLMATDPDSDRFAIELRDDDGNYIPLNGNQTGYLLVNYILEGHKSAGTLPEKGVMIKSIVTSTMSTVMANAYGVEMYEALTGFKNICGRIPALLEQGYTYLFGYEESVGYAASVDIRDKDGISAGMLVAEAAAYYRKQGKTLWNVLQELYEKYGFYAEDEPNLVLEGIAGAERIKRMMVSIRNNLPTEVAGYKVEKVIDYLHGYEDIPASNVLRFYLDNNSWFAVRPSGTEPKIKFYFYTKQSSRKEALAVNAKIKEAVLDIVNAIE
;
A
#
# COMPACT_ATOMS: atom_id res chain seq x y z
N MET A 1 27.30 21.41 3.34
CA MET A 1 26.56 22.67 3.53
C MET A 1 25.60 22.47 4.68
N ASP A 2 25.55 23.41 5.61
CA ASP A 2 24.48 23.44 6.62
C ASP A 2 23.13 23.83 5.98
N TYR A 3 22.05 23.76 6.75
CA TYR A 3 20.70 24.02 6.23
C TYR A 3 20.49 25.48 5.78
N LYS A 4 21.17 26.45 6.39
CA LYS A 4 21.07 27.88 6.02
C LYS A 4 21.76 28.15 4.70
N GLN A 5 22.94 27.58 4.51
CA GLN A 5 23.68 27.67 3.25
C GLN A 5 22.88 27.08 2.07
N ARG A 6 22.17 25.96 2.28
CA ARG A 6 21.29 25.37 1.25
C ARG A 6 20.09 26.26 0.93
N TYR A 7 19.48 26.87 1.95
CA TYR A 7 18.40 27.83 1.78
C TYR A 7 18.85 29.04 0.96
N GLU A 8 19.97 29.68 1.34
CA GLU A 8 20.54 30.83 0.63
C GLU A 8 20.90 30.49 -0.82
N GLU A 9 21.44 29.30 -1.06
CA GLU A 9 21.69 28.80 -2.41
C GLU A 9 20.39 28.71 -3.22
N TRP A 10 19.33 28.09 -2.68
CA TRP A 10 18.05 27.97 -3.38
C TRP A 10 17.43 29.34 -3.68
N VAL A 11 17.43 30.27 -2.73
CA VAL A 11 16.93 31.65 -2.95
C VAL A 11 17.71 32.34 -4.08
N ARG A 12 19.03 32.14 -4.16
CA ARG A 12 19.87 32.72 -5.20
C ARG A 12 19.66 32.06 -6.56
N MET A 13 19.54 30.74 -6.60
CA MET A 13 19.52 29.95 -7.83
C MET A 13 18.12 29.91 -8.49
N LEU A 14 17.06 30.06 -7.71
CA LEU A 14 15.71 30.11 -8.26
C LEU A 14 15.47 31.42 -9.05
N PRO A 15 14.76 31.36 -10.20
CA PRO A 15 14.42 32.54 -10.98
C PRO A 15 13.58 33.54 -10.18
N GLU A 16 13.75 34.84 -10.45
CA GLU A 16 12.87 35.88 -9.90
C GLU A 16 11.41 35.68 -10.35
N GLY A 17 10.48 35.84 -9.41
CA GLY A 17 9.05 35.62 -9.64
C GLY A 17 8.62 34.16 -9.81
N ALA A 18 9.52 33.19 -9.56
CA ALA A 18 9.15 31.79 -9.51
C ALA A 18 8.40 31.48 -8.20
N PRO A 19 7.28 30.74 -8.23
CA PRO A 19 6.49 30.46 -7.01
C PRO A 19 7.30 29.86 -5.86
N LEU A 20 8.25 28.95 -6.15
CA LEU A 20 9.12 28.36 -5.12
C LEU A 20 10.05 29.39 -4.47
N LYS A 21 10.48 30.42 -5.21
CA LYS A 21 11.31 31.49 -4.64
C LYS A 21 10.48 32.38 -3.73
N ASP A 22 9.28 32.76 -4.18
CA ASP A 22 8.36 33.57 -3.38
C ASP A 22 8.01 32.87 -2.05
N GLU A 23 7.81 31.55 -2.11
CA GLU A 23 7.62 30.71 -0.92
C GLU A 23 8.81 30.79 0.05
N LEU A 24 10.06 30.68 -0.45
CA LEU A 24 11.26 30.79 0.37
C LEU A 24 11.47 32.18 0.95
N LEU A 25 11.12 33.24 0.20
CA LEU A 25 11.22 34.62 0.68
C LEU A 25 10.19 34.92 1.77
N ALA A 26 9.02 34.28 1.73
CA ALA A 26 7.98 34.42 2.75
C ALA A 26 8.40 33.85 4.13
N ILE A 27 9.27 32.84 4.15
CA ILE A 27 9.75 32.19 5.39
C ILE A 27 11.13 32.68 5.86
N LYS A 28 11.67 33.75 5.27
CA LYS A 28 13.06 34.20 5.53
C LYS A 28 13.40 34.46 7.01
N ASP A 29 12.38 34.81 7.81
CA ASP A 29 12.50 35.12 9.24
C ASP A 29 12.05 33.94 10.14
N ASP A 30 11.70 32.78 9.56
CA ASP A 30 11.29 31.56 10.27
C ASP A 30 12.38 30.47 10.19
N ASP A 31 13.31 30.47 11.16
CA ASP A 31 14.43 29.53 11.20
C ASP A 31 13.97 28.07 11.29
N ASN A 32 12.81 27.79 11.91
CA ASN A 32 12.29 26.44 12.04
C ASN A 32 11.79 25.91 10.68
N GLU A 33 11.02 26.69 9.93
CA GLU A 33 10.59 26.31 8.58
C GLU A 33 11.78 26.12 7.63
N ILE A 34 12.76 27.03 7.70
CA ILE A 34 14.00 26.89 6.91
C ILE A 34 14.72 25.59 7.30
N LYS A 35 14.86 25.30 8.60
CA LYS A 35 15.48 24.07 9.07
C LYS A 35 14.73 22.85 8.55
N GLU A 36 13.42 22.76 8.72
CA GLU A 36 12.58 21.62 8.31
C GLU A 36 12.62 21.34 6.79
N ARG A 37 12.87 22.37 5.97
CA ARG A 37 12.96 22.25 4.50
C ARG A 37 14.35 21.88 4.00
N PHE A 38 15.41 22.17 4.77
CA PHE A 38 16.79 22.09 4.29
C PHE A 38 17.76 21.27 5.16
N TYR A 39 17.34 20.74 6.32
CA TYR A 39 18.20 19.93 7.17
C TYR A 39 18.71 18.65 6.47
N GLN A 40 17.90 18.10 5.58
CA GLN A 40 18.23 16.92 4.78
C GLN A 40 17.71 17.02 3.34
N ASN A 41 18.05 16.02 2.53
CA ASN A 41 17.38 15.77 1.25
C ASN A 41 16.25 14.78 1.47
N LEU A 42 15.22 14.78 0.62
CA LEU A 42 14.29 13.67 0.56
C LEU A 42 15.03 12.37 0.24
N ALA A 43 14.86 11.36 1.10
CA ALA A 43 15.43 10.04 0.91
C ALA A 43 14.56 9.24 -0.07
N PHE A 44 15.20 8.55 -1.02
CA PHE A 44 14.51 7.72 -2.02
C PHE A 44 14.17 6.34 -1.44
N GLY A 45 15.17 5.53 -1.08
CA GLY A 45 14.94 4.20 -0.51
C GLY A 45 13.92 3.34 -1.28
N THR A 46 13.45 2.28 -0.64
CA THR A 46 12.58 1.28 -1.32
C THR A 46 11.12 1.69 -1.50
N ALA A 47 10.67 2.76 -0.83
CA ALA A 47 9.33 3.31 -1.00
C ALA A 47 9.33 4.49 -2.00
N GLY A 48 10.51 4.82 -2.55
CA GLY A 48 10.75 6.02 -3.33
C GLY A 48 10.57 7.31 -2.53
N LEU A 49 10.44 8.45 -3.19
CA LEU A 49 10.32 9.74 -2.49
C LEU A 49 8.92 9.93 -1.90
N ARG A 50 8.86 10.56 -0.74
CA ARG A 50 7.61 11.07 -0.17
C ARG A 50 7.89 12.32 0.65
N GLY A 51 7.10 13.36 0.45
CA GLY A 51 7.25 14.58 1.23
C GLY A 51 6.16 15.60 0.94
N ILE A 52 6.14 16.65 1.76
CA ILE A 52 5.27 17.81 1.54
C ILE A 52 5.70 18.53 0.26
N VAL A 53 4.73 18.93 -0.55
CA VAL A 53 4.95 19.76 -1.73
C VAL A 53 5.38 21.16 -1.29
N GLY A 54 6.47 21.66 -1.86
CA GLY A 54 6.95 23.02 -1.59
C GLY A 54 8.43 23.21 -1.90
N ALA A 55 8.94 24.40 -1.62
CA ALA A 55 10.34 24.73 -1.83
C ALA A 55 11.28 24.11 -0.78
N GLY A 56 12.36 23.48 -1.25
CA GLY A 56 13.46 22.97 -0.41
C GLY A 56 13.95 21.58 -0.81
N THR A 57 15.06 21.16 -0.19
CA THR A 57 15.69 19.86 -0.47
C THR A 57 14.95 18.68 0.18
N ASN A 58 14.23 18.94 1.27
CA ASN A 58 13.35 18.00 1.97
C ASN A 58 11.87 18.19 1.59
N ARG A 59 11.59 18.56 0.34
CA ARG A 59 10.24 18.82 -0.19
C ARG A 59 10.06 18.25 -1.60
N MET A 60 8.82 17.89 -1.94
CA MET A 60 8.45 17.48 -3.29
C MET A 60 8.28 18.72 -4.17
N ASN A 61 9.09 18.84 -5.23
CA ASN A 61 9.00 19.93 -6.20
C ASN A 61 9.66 19.51 -7.53
N PHE A 62 9.55 20.37 -8.55
CA PHE A 62 10.10 20.09 -9.88
C PHE A 62 11.61 19.83 -9.90
N TYR A 63 12.37 20.34 -8.91
CA TYR A 63 13.81 20.12 -8.82
C TYR A 63 14.13 18.77 -8.17
N THR A 64 13.49 18.43 -7.06
CA THR A 64 13.72 17.15 -6.37
C THR A 64 13.16 15.96 -7.16
N VAL A 65 11.98 16.10 -7.77
CA VAL A 65 11.40 15.11 -8.69
C VAL A 65 12.27 14.98 -9.94
N GLY A 66 12.71 16.11 -10.52
CA GLY A 66 13.57 16.08 -11.70
C GLY A 66 14.93 15.41 -11.43
N LYS A 67 15.52 15.68 -10.27
CA LYS A 67 16.74 15.03 -9.80
C LYS A 67 16.56 13.52 -9.63
N ALA A 68 15.43 13.10 -9.03
CA ALA A 68 15.10 11.69 -8.89
C ALA A 68 14.96 11.00 -10.26
N SER A 69 14.16 11.56 -11.16
CA SER A 69 13.97 11.01 -12.51
C SER A 69 15.25 10.95 -13.32
N GLN A 70 16.14 11.95 -13.20
CA GLN A 70 17.45 11.92 -13.87
C GLN A 70 18.33 10.79 -13.31
N GLY A 71 18.39 10.60 -11.98
CA GLY A 71 19.16 9.52 -11.38
C GLY A 71 18.61 8.13 -11.71
N VAL A 72 17.28 7.97 -11.71
CA VAL A 72 16.63 6.72 -12.18
C VAL A 72 16.92 6.49 -13.66
N ALA A 73 16.88 7.52 -14.51
CA ALA A 73 17.24 7.40 -15.93
C ALA A 73 18.69 6.95 -16.11
N GLU A 74 19.63 7.54 -15.36
CA GLU A 74 21.04 7.12 -15.38
C GLU A 74 21.22 5.67 -14.92
N TYR A 75 20.47 5.24 -13.92
CA TYR A 75 20.49 3.84 -13.47
C TYR A 75 20.00 2.88 -14.55
N ILE A 76 18.92 3.22 -15.27
CA ILE A 76 18.40 2.43 -16.42
C ILE A 76 19.41 2.42 -17.55
N CYS A 77 19.98 3.57 -17.93
CA CYS A 77 21.01 3.66 -18.98
C CYS A 77 22.23 2.79 -18.66
N ALA A 78 22.62 2.69 -17.38
CA ALA A 78 23.71 1.83 -16.94
C ALA A 78 23.43 0.32 -17.13
N GLN A 79 22.16 -0.07 -17.30
CA GLN A 79 21.78 -1.46 -17.63
C GLN A 79 21.88 -1.75 -19.14
N GLY A 80 22.22 -0.77 -19.97
CA GLY A 80 22.46 -0.92 -21.40
C GLY A 80 21.24 -0.62 -22.29
N GLN A 81 21.45 -0.67 -23.61
CA GLN A 81 20.46 -0.25 -24.60
C GLN A 81 19.16 -1.06 -24.55
N GLU A 82 19.25 -2.38 -24.30
CA GLU A 82 18.06 -3.23 -24.16
C GLU A 82 17.12 -2.73 -23.04
N ALA A 83 17.69 -2.30 -21.91
CA ALA A 83 16.92 -1.76 -20.80
C ALA A 83 16.27 -0.41 -21.15
N MET A 84 16.94 0.41 -21.96
CA MET A 84 16.40 1.68 -22.45
C MET A 84 15.27 1.47 -23.45
N ASP A 85 15.38 0.45 -24.31
CA ASP A 85 14.40 0.12 -25.36
C ASP A 85 13.13 -0.53 -24.78
N LYS A 86 13.28 -1.38 -23.75
CA LYS A 86 12.16 -1.89 -22.94
C LYS A 86 11.42 -0.74 -22.26
N GLY A 87 12.16 0.27 -21.83
CA GLY A 87 11.60 1.54 -21.41
C GLY A 87 11.04 1.55 -19.99
N ILE A 88 10.22 2.56 -19.72
CA ILE A 88 9.60 2.83 -18.42
C ILE A 88 8.13 3.24 -18.60
N VAL A 89 7.25 2.81 -17.70
CA VAL A 89 5.84 3.25 -17.65
C VAL A 89 5.59 4.16 -16.44
N ILE A 90 4.79 5.21 -16.62
CA ILE A 90 4.52 6.22 -15.59
C ILE A 90 3.01 6.36 -15.38
N ALA A 91 2.59 6.21 -14.13
CA ALA A 91 1.23 6.52 -13.66
C ALA A 91 1.28 7.65 -12.63
N HIS A 92 0.10 8.18 -12.29
CA HIS A 92 -0.05 9.14 -11.21
C HIS A 92 -1.45 9.05 -10.60
N ASP A 93 -1.57 9.55 -9.37
CA ASP A 93 -2.85 9.72 -8.66
C ASP A 93 -3.42 11.15 -8.87
N PRO A 94 -4.53 11.54 -8.21
CA PRO A 94 -5.18 12.82 -8.48
C PRO A 94 -4.60 14.01 -7.70
N ARG A 95 -3.53 13.85 -6.92
CA ARG A 95 -3.02 14.92 -6.04
C ARG A 95 -2.51 16.13 -6.83
N HIS A 96 -2.43 17.26 -6.12
CA HIS A 96 -1.75 18.46 -6.64
C HIS A 96 -0.36 18.12 -7.16
N PHE A 97 -0.04 18.60 -8.37
CA PHE A 97 1.21 18.38 -9.10
C PHE A 97 1.49 16.95 -9.58
N SER A 98 0.64 15.96 -9.31
CA SER A 98 0.88 14.58 -9.72
C SER A 98 1.00 14.44 -11.24
N LYS A 99 0.14 15.14 -12.00
CA LYS A 99 0.17 15.18 -13.47
C LYS A 99 1.43 15.89 -14.00
N GLU A 100 1.77 17.03 -13.43
CA GLU A 100 2.92 17.84 -13.84
C GLU A 100 4.24 17.13 -13.54
N PHE A 101 4.35 16.44 -12.41
CA PHE A 101 5.50 15.60 -12.07
C PHE A 101 5.61 14.36 -12.96
N SER A 102 4.49 13.77 -13.38
CA SER A 102 4.50 12.64 -14.33
C SER A 102 5.03 13.10 -15.69
N GLN A 103 4.55 14.25 -16.20
CA GLN A 103 4.99 14.84 -17.46
C GLN A 103 6.46 15.26 -17.43
N LEU A 104 6.90 15.91 -16.34
CA LEU A 104 8.31 16.23 -16.13
C LEU A 104 9.18 14.98 -16.20
N SER A 105 8.79 13.93 -15.47
CA SER A 105 9.53 12.68 -15.42
C SER A 105 9.60 12.03 -16.80
N ALA A 106 8.47 11.96 -17.52
CA ALA A 106 8.42 11.43 -18.87
C ALA A 106 9.37 12.15 -19.83
N GLY A 107 9.38 13.49 -19.79
CA GLY A 107 10.31 14.30 -20.57
C GLY A 107 11.78 14.05 -20.24
N ILE A 108 12.11 13.77 -18.97
CA ILE A 108 13.49 13.46 -18.55
C ILE A 108 13.92 12.08 -19.07
N PHE A 109 13.07 11.05 -18.96
CA PHE A 109 13.37 9.71 -19.50
C PHE A 109 13.54 9.75 -21.02
N ALA A 110 12.63 10.41 -21.73
CA ALA A 110 12.71 10.58 -23.18
C ALA A 110 13.97 11.36 -23.62
N ALA A 111 14.37 12.40 -22.88
CA ALA A 111 15.60 13.15 -23.15
C ALA A 111 16.88 12.33 -22.93
N ASN A 112 16.81 11.29 -22.09
CA ASN A 112 17.89 10.32 -21.90
C ASN A 112 17.83 9.13 -22.88
N GLY A 113 16.90 9.15 -23.85
CA GLY A 113 16.78 8.10 -24.86
C GLY A 113 16.06 6.84 -24.40
N ILE A 114 15.36 6.90 -23.26
CA ILE A 114 14.59 5.78 -22.72
C ILE A 114 13.19 5.83 -23.30
N LYS A 115 12.70 4.71 -23.84
CA LYS A 115 11.32 4.60 -24.31
C LYS A 115 10.38 4.81 -23.13
N THR A 116 9.44 5.74 -23.25
CA THR A 116 8.60 6.14 -22.13
C THR A 116 7.14 5.89 -22.47
N TYR A 117 6.40 5.26 -21.56
CA TYR A 117 4.96 5.05 -21.66
C TYR A 117 4.24 5.86 -20.58
N VAL A 118 3.13 6.50 -20.94
CA VAL A 118 2.28 7.24 -20.01
C VAL A 118 0.82 6.89 -20.27
N PHE A 119 0.00 6.96 -19.23
CA PHE A 119 -1.45 6.92 -19.40
C PHE A 119 -1.96 8.30 -19.88
N PRO A 120 -3.15 8.35 -20.52
CA PRO A 120 -3.74 9.62 -20.95
C PRO A 120 -4.13 10.52 -19.76
N ASP A 121 -4.40 9.92 -18.60
CA ASP A 121 -4.66 10.59 -17.32
C ASP A 121 -4.31 9.63 -16.16
N LEU A 122 -4.70 9.98 -14.92
CA LEU A 122 -4.46 9.20 -13.70
C LEU A 122 -4.94 7.74 -13.81
N ARG A 123 -4.21 6.83 -13.16
CA ARG A 123 -4.53 5.40 -13.07
C ARG A 123 -4.12 4.81 -11.72
N PRO A 124 -4.80 3.74 -11.27
CA PRO A 124 -4.41 3.00 -10.06
C PRO A 124 -2.95 2.53 -10.08
N THR A 125 -2.33 2.48 -8.89
CA THR A 125 -1.06 1.77 -8.64
C THR A 125 -1.08 0.32 -9.18
N PRO A 126 -2.11 -0.52 -8.93
CA PRO A 126 -2.11 -1.89 -9.44
C PRO A 126 -2.08 -1.98 -10.97
N GLU A 127 -2.67 -1.01 -11.67
CA GLU A 127 -2.65 -0.97 -13.14
C GLU A 127 -1.25 -0.65 -13.67
N LEU A 128 -0.51 0.24 -13.01
CA LEU A 128 0.92 0.45 -13.30
C LEU A 128 1.71 -0.86 -13.10
N ALA A 129 1.53 -1.54 -11.98
CA ALA A 129 2.25 -2.78 -11.67
C ALA A 129 1.98 -3.87 -12.72
N PHE A 130 0.73 -3.97 -13.18
CA PHE A 130 0.36 -4.83 -14.30
C PHE A 130 1.02 -4.40 -15.63
N MET A 131 0.97 -3.10 -15.96
CA MET A 131 1.53 -2.57 -17.20
C MET A 131 3.03 -2.81 -17.32
N ILE A 132 3.78 -2.74 -16.22
CA ILE A 132 5.22 -3.03 -16.23
C ILE A 132 5.48 -4.41 -16.83
N ARG A 133 4.70 -5.40 -16.39
CA ARG A 133 4.83 -6.79 -16.83
C ARG A 133 4.23 -7.01 -18.21
N LYS A 134 3.07 -6.41 -18.49
CA LYS A 134 2.37 -6.51 -19.78
C LYS A 134 3.19 -5.94 -20.94
N LEU A 135 3.83 -4.79 -20.72
CA LEU A 135 4.69 -4.11 -21.69
C LEU A 135 6.13 -4.62 -21.67
N GLY A 136 6.54 -5.34 -20.62
CA GLY A 136 7.92 -5.80 -20.43
C GLY A 136 8.91 -4.67 -20.19
N THR A 137 8.47 -3.57 -19.58
CA THR A 137 9.32 -2.40 -19.29
C THR A 137 10.39 -2.74 -18.26
N THR A 138 11.52 -2.04 -18.31
CA THR A 138 12.59 -2.19 -17.31
C THR A 138 12.17 -1.67 -15.94
N SER A 139 11.31 -0.65 -15.89
CA SER A 139 10.94 0.03 -14.67
C SER A 139 9.56 0.65 -14.80
N GLY A 140 9.01 1.12 -13.69
CA GLY A 140 7.85 1.99 -13.67
C GLY A 140 7.89 2.97 -12.51
N ILE A 141 7.14 4.07 -12.63
CA ILE A 141 7.00 5.08 -11.56
C ILE A 141 5.54 5.40 -11.34
N ASN A 142 5.11 5.45 -10.09
CA ASN A 142 3.83 6.07 -9.73
C ASN A 142 4.05 7.37 -8.96
N ILE A 143 3.53 8.48 -9.47
CA ILE A 143 3.50 9.74 -8.74
C ILE A 143 2.28 9.75 -7.81
N THR A 144 2.52 9.39 -6.55
CA THR A 144 1.47 9.27 -5.53
C THR A 144 2.04 9.26 -4.12
N ALA A 145 1.29 9.82 -3.17
CA ALA A 145 1.52 9.61 -1.73
C ALA A 145 0.46 8.68 -1.08
N SER A 146 -0.22 7.85 -1.87
CA SER A 146 -1.26 6.90 -1.43
C SER A 146 -2.32 7.58 -0.57
N HIS A 147 -2.41 7.28 0.71
CA HIS A 147 -3.42 7.79 1.64
C HIS A 147 -2.99 9.04 2.44
N ASN A 148 -1.80 9.61 2.19
CA ASN A 148 -1.33 10.78 2.93
C ASN A 148 -2.25 12.02 2.71
N PRO A 149 -2.22 13.03 3.60
CA PRO A 149 -2.93 14.29 3.39
C PRO A 149 -2.56 15.00 2.08
N LYS A 150 -3.39 15.96 1.64
CA LYS A 150 -3.26 16.63 0.34
C LYS A 150 -1.94 17.39 0.13
N GLU A 151 -1.29 17.81 1.21
CA GLU A 151 -0.02 18.52 1.18
C GLU A 151 1.14 17.62 0.73
N TYR A 152 0.96 16.30 0.81
CA TYR A 152 1.97 15.32 0.43
C TYR A 152 1.81 14.88 -1.03
N ASN A 153 2.95 14.70 -1.69
CA ASN A 153 3.05 13.93 -2.91
C ASN A 153 4.21 12.91 -2.78
N GLY A 154 4.37 12.01 -3.74
CA GLY A 154 5.39 10.98 -3.71
C GLY A 154 5.78 10.49 -5.09
N TYR A 155 6.82 9.66 -5.10
CA TYR A 155 7.42 9.07 -6.28
C TYR A 155 7.73 7.62 -5.93
N LYS A 156 6.83 6.69 -6.21
CA LYS A 156 7.07 5.25 -6.01
C LYS A 156 7.81 4.70 -7.21
N ALA A 157 8.90 3.95 -7.01
CA ALA A 157 9.65 3.33 -8.09
C ALA A 157 9.50 1.80 -8.08
N TYR A 158 9.39 1.25 -9.29
CA TYR A 158 9.20 -0.16 -9.56
C TYR A 158 10.29 -0.67 -10.51
N TRP A 159 10.54 -1.97 -10.49
CA TRP A 159 11.49 -2.61 -11.40
C TRP A 159 10.80 -3.59 -12.36
N SER A 160 11.58 -4.27 -13.19
CA SER A 160 11.09 -5.08 -14.32
C SER A 160 10.22 -6.27 -13.94
N ASP A 161 10.23 -6.68 -12.66
CA ASP A 161 9.37 -7.74 -12.15
C ASP A 161 7.94 -7.25 -11.87
N GLY A 162 7.71 -5.94 -11.83
CA GLY A 162 6.46 -5.29 -11.46
C GLY A 162 6.36 -4.97 -9.97
N CYS A 163 7.35 -5.34 -9.15
CA CYS A 163 7.40 -5.00 -7.73
C CYS A 163 7.97 -3.59 -7.52
N GLN A 164 7.65 -2.97 -6.38
CA GLN A 164 8.45 -1.85 -5.88
C GLN A 164 9.92 -2.28 -5.73
N VAL A 165 10.84 -1.36 -6.02
CA VAL A 165 12.28 -1.65 -6.08
C VAL A 165 12.79 -2.37 -4.82
N SER A 166 13.62 -3.39 -5.04
CA SER A 166 14.38 -4.05 -3.97
C SER A 166 15.41 -3.08 -3.37
N SER A 167 15.96 -3.40 -2.19
CA SER A 167 16.97 -2.55 -1.55
C SER A 167 18.19 -2.34 -2.45
N THR A 168 18.69 -3.38 -3.11
CA THR A 168 19.82 -3.27 -4.05
C THR A 168 19.54 -2.31 -5.21
N VAL A 169 18.34 -2.36 -5.79
CA VAL A 169 17.96 -1.47 -6.91
C VAL A 169 17.75 -0.04 -6.40
N ALA A 170 17.09 0.12 -5.25
CA ALA A 170 16.87 1.42 -4.63
C ALA A 170 18.19 2.11 -4.26
N ASP A 171 19.14 1.40 -3.66
CA ASP A 171 20.46 1.92 -3.29
C ASP A 171 21.24 2.36 -4.54
N GLY A 172 21.19 1.55 -5.60
CA GLY A 172 21.81 1.89 -6.88
C GLY A 172 21.18 3.10 -7.57
N MET A 173 19.85 3.25 -7.51
CA MET A 173 19.16 4.46 -7.97
C MET A 173 19.54 5.66 -7.11
N GLU A 174 19.54 5.52 -5.78
CA GLU A 174 19.85 6.59 -4.84
C GLU A 174 21.29 7.11 -5.01
N GLU A 175 22.27 6.24 -5.27
CA GLU A 175 23.63 6.65 -5.62
C GLU A 175 23.65 7.59 -6.83
N ARG A 176 22.93 7.22 -7.91
CA ARG A 176 22.82 8.05 -9.12
C ARG A 176 22.09 9.35 -8.84
N ILE A 177 20.96 9.29 -8.14
CA ILE A 177 20.19 10.47 -7.74
C ILE A 177 21.08 11.44 -6.97
N ASN A 178 21.85 10.96 -5.99
CA ASN A 178 22.72 11.81 -5.19
C ASN A 178 23.84 12.46 -6.00
N ALA A 179 24.31 11.82 -7.07
CA ALA A 179 25.34 12.34 -7.98
C ALA A 179 24.82 13.42 -8.95
N VAL A 180 23.51 13.53 -9.17
CA VAL A 180 22.92 14.54 -10.08
C VAL A 180 23.06 15.95 -9.49
N ASP A 181 23.67 16.86 -10.27
CA ASP A 181 23.59 18.31 -10.04
C ASP A 181 22.14 18.77 -10.30
N ILE A 182 21.48 19.22 -9.23
CA ILE A 182 20.07 19.61 -9.27
C ILE A 182 19.80 20.84 -10.17
N TRP A 183 20.82 21.66 -10.42
CA TRP A 183 20.68 22.90 -11.18
C TRP A 183 20.95 22.69 -12.67
N ASN A 184 21.98 21.91 -13.02
CA ASN A 184 22.46 21.78 -14.41
C ASN A 184 22.50 20.34 -14.93
N GLY A 185 22.31 19.33 -14.08
CA GLY A 185 22.48 17.91 -14.43
C GLY A 185 21.25 17.25 -15.04
N ILE A 186 20.08 17.91 -15.04
CA ILE A 186 18.81 17.32 -15.47
C ILE A 186 18.60 17.59 -16.97
N LYS A 187 18.55 16.53 -17.77
CA LYS A 187 18.16 16.63 -19.19
C LYS A 187 16.64 16.66 -19.29
N LYS A 188 16.09 17.60 -20.05
CA LYS A 188 14.63 17.75 -20.22
C LYS A 188 14.29 17.86 -21.69
N SER A 189 13.23 17.19 -22.12
CA SER A 189 12.53 17.47 -23.38
C SER A 189 11.11 17.92 -23.08
N ASP A 190 10.51 18.67 -24.00
CA ASP A 190 9.08 18.98 -23.91
C ASP A 190 8.24 17.70 -24.01
N PHE A 191 7.18 17.62 -23.20
CA PHE A 191 6.31 16.46 -23.15
C PHE A 191 5.56 16.26 -24.48
N ASN A 192 4.99 17.34 -25.04
CA ASN A 192 4.21 17.26 -26.27
C ASN A 192 5.10 16.94 -27.48
N GLU A 193 6.32 17.50 -27.53
CA GLU A 193 7.31 17.11 -28.54
C GLU A 193 7.74 15.64 -28.39
N GLY A 194 7.88 15.15 -27.15
CA GLY A 194 8.15 13.75 -26.86
C GLY A 194 7.05 12.82 -27.38
N VAL A 195 5.78 13.21 -27.19
CA VAL A 195 4.61 12.50 -27.73
C VAL A 195 4.59 12.54 -29.26
N ALA A 196 4.73 13.74 -29.84
CA ALA A 196 4.70 13.92 -31.30
C ALA A 196 5.82 13.16 -32.03
N SER A 197 6.98 13.01 -31.40
CA SER A 197 8.12 12.24 -31.92
C SER A 197 8.06 10.74 -31.63
N GLY A 198 7.09 10.26 -30.85
CA GLY A 198 6.94 8.86 -30.45
C GLY A 198 7.93 8.38 -29.38
N LYS A 199 8.71 9.28 -28.78
CA LYS A 199 9.59 8.95 -27.65
C LYS A 199 8.81 8.73 -26.36
N ILE A 200 7.69 9.42 -26.23
CA ILE A 200 6.68 9.22 -25.20
C ILE A 200 5.44 8.61 -25.88
N VAL A 201 5.07 7.41 -25.47
CA VAL A 201 3.91 6.68 -25.98
C VAL A 201 2.76 6.84 -25.00
N VAL A 202 1.67 7.46 -25.45
CA VAL A 202 0.42 7.51 -24.67
C VAL A 202 -0.33 6.20 -24.87
N LEU A 203 -0.59 5.49 -23.78
CA LEU A 203 -1.32 4.22 -23.80
C LEU A 203 -2.79 4.47 -24.19
N SER A 204 -3.32 3.56 -25.01
CA SER A 204 -4.71 3.50 -25.45
C SER A 204 -5.60 2.81 -24.42
N GLU A 205 -6.92 2.94 -24.56
CA GLU A 205 -7.92 2.28 -23.70
C GLU A 205 -7.83 0.74 -23.70
N GLU A 206 -7.18 0.14 -24.70
CA GLU A 206 -6.98 -1.33 -24.75
C GLU A 206 -6.12 -1.84 -23.58
N TYR A 207 -5.25 -1.00 -23.03
CA TYR A 207 -4.41 -1.33 -21.88
C TYR A 207 -5.23 -1.32 -20.58
N ASP A 208 -6.11 -0.33 -20.43
CA ASP A 208 -7.08 -0.29 -19.31
C ASP A 208 -7.98 -1.54 -19.37
N ARG A 209 -8.45 -1.90 -20.57
CA ARG A 209 -9.25 -3.11 -20.79
C ARG A 209 -8.48 -4.39 -20.44
N ALA A 210 -7.22 -4.50 -20.85
CA ALA A 210 -6.39 -5.66 -20.53
C ALA A 210 -6.16 -5.83 -19.02
N TYR A 211 -6.08 -4.73 -18.27
CA TYR A 211 -6.00 -4.75 -16.81
C TYR A 211 -7.30 -5.28 -16.20
N LEU A 212 -8.44 -4.74 -16.63
CA LEU A 212 -9.74 -5.16 -16.12
C LEU A 212 -10.07 -6.61 -16.52
N ASP A 213 -9.69 -7.06 -17.71
CA ASP A 213 -9.84 -8.47 -18.13
C ASP A 213 -9.04 -9.41 -17.22
N LEU A 214 -7.84 -9.01 -16.81
CA LEU A 214 -7.06 -9.77 -15.83
C LEU A 214 -7.78 -9.80 -14.48
N VAL A 215 -8.26 -8.67 -13.98
CA VAL A 215 -9.00 -8.59 -12.70
C VAL A 215 -10.24 -9.48 -12.76
N GLU A 216 -11.04 -9.37 -13.81
CA GLU A 216 -12.26 -10.15 -14.02
C GLU A 216 -11.99 -11.64 -14.20
N SER A 217 -10.83 -12.02 -14.75
CA SER A 217 -10.42 -13.42 -14.87
C SER A 217 -10.15 -14.11 -13.52
N LEU A 218 -10.03 -13.34 -12.43
CA LEU A 218 -9.88 -13.86 -11.07
C LEU A 218 -11.22 -14.33 -10.47
N ALA A 219 -12.34 -14.13 -11.18
CA ALA A 219 -13.65 -14.61 -10.79
C ALA A 219 -13.62 -16.12 -10.48
N ILE A 220 -14.22 -16.52 -9.36
CA ILE A 220 -14.38 -17.92 -9.00
C ILE A 220 -15.79 -18.40 -9.32
N HIS A 221 -16.79 -17.58 -9.02
CA HIS A 221 -18.20 -17.86 -9.28
C HIS A 221 -18.83 -16.79 -10.18
N SER A 222 -19.83 -17.19 -10.96
CA SER A 222 -20.51 -16.28 -11.89
C SER A 222 -21.97 -16.69 -12.15
N GLY A 223 -22.73 -15.81 -12.82
CA GLY A 223 -24.11 -16.11 -13.22
C GLY A 223 -25.01 -16.43 -12.03
N ASP A 224 -25.71 -17.56 -12.10
CA ASP A 224 -26.72 -17.96 -11.10
C ASP A 224 -26.14 -18.33 -9.72
N GLU A 225 -24.82 -18.52 -9.62
CA GLU A 225 -24.11 -18.83 -8.37
C GLU A 225 -24.00 -17.64 -7.41
N ILE A 226 -24.21 -16.41 -7.91
CA ILE A 226 -24.06 -15.18 -7.15
C ILE A 226 -25.33 -14.32 -7.22
N ASP A 227 -25.64 -13.59 -6.15
CA ASP A 227 -26.74 -12.62 -6.12
C ASP A 227 -26.29 -11.24 -6.60
N LEU A 228 -26.50 -10.97 -7.89
CA LEU A 228 -26.10 -9.72 -8.55
C LEU A 228 -26.90 -8.47 -8.06
N ASP A 229 -28.00 -8.66 -7.33
CA ASP A 229 -28.83 -7.57 -6.79
C ASP A 229 -28.49 -7.20 -5.34
N ILE A 230 -27.42 -7.79 -4.77
CA ILE A 230 -26.93 -7.41 -3.45
C ILE A 230 -26.68 -5.88 -3.39
N PRO A 231 -27.21 -5.16 -2.37
CA PRO A 231 -27.08 -3.71 -2.27
C PRO A 231 -25.67 -3.34 -1.75
N LEU A 232 -24.89 -2.65 -2.59
CA LEU A 232 -23.49 -2.30 -2.33
C LEU A 232 -23.27 -0.79 -2.41
N VAL A 233 -22.34 -0.27 -1.59
CA VAL A 233 -21.83 1.10 -1.73
C VAL A 233 -20.32 1.08 -1.84
N TYR A 234 -19.79 1.82 -2.81
CA TYR A 234 -18.36 2.03 -3.00
C TYR A 234 -18.01 3.51 -2.85
N THR A 235 -16.89 3.79 -2.18
CA THR A 235 -16.25 5.10 -2.21
C THR A 235 -14.80 4.99 -2.70
N PRO A 236 -14.43 5.69 -3.79
CA PRO A 236 -13.05 5.77 -4.21
C PRO A 236 -12.30 6.91 -3.49
N LEU A 237 -12.92 7.60 -2.52
CA LEU A 237 -12.34 8.73 -1.78
C LEU A 237 -11.72 9.81 -2.70
N ASN A 238 -12.43 10.16 -3.78
CA ASN A 238 -11.95 11.08 -4.82
C ASN A 238 -10.65 10.60 -5.51
N GLY A 239 -10.43 9.28 -5.55
CA GLY A 239 -9.25 8.59 -6.04
C GLY A 239 -9.36 8.00 -7.45
N ALA A 240 -8.30 7.31 -7.87
CA ALA A 240 -8.18 6.67 -9.18
C ALA A 240 -9.10 5.46 -9.39
N GLY A 241 -9.66 4.91 -8.31
CA GLY A 241 -10.46 3.69 -8.35
C GLY A 241 -11.88 3.85 -8.90
N SER A 242 -12.36 5.08 -9.12
CA SER A 242 -13.77 5.35 -9.50
C SER A 242 -14.18 4.66 -10.80
N ILE A 243 -13.45 4.94 -11.89
CA ILE A 243 -13.72 4.39 -13.22
C ILE A 243 -13.49 2.87 -13.27
N PRO A 244 -12.31 2.32 -12.90
CA PRO A 244 -12.06 0.88 -13.03
C PRO A 244 -13.01 0.03 -12.18
N PHE A 245 -13.34 0.47 -10.96
CA PHE A 245 -14.28 -0.25 -10.12
C PHE A 245 -15.70 -0.25 -10.70
N ALA A 246 -16.19 0.90 -11.18
CA ALA A 246 -17.50 1.00 -11.81
C ALA A 246 -17.61 0.11 -13.06
N THR A 247 -16.57 0.11 -13.90
CA THR A 247 -16.50 -0.73 -15.10
C THR A 247 -16.52 -2.21 -14.73
N MET A 248 -15.67 -2.64 -13.79
CA MET A 248 -15.64 -4.02 -13.30
C MET A 248 -17.01 -4.46 -12.74
N MET A 249 -17.66 -3.65 -11.90
CA MET A 249 -18.97 -3.99 -11.33
C MET A 249 -20.03 -4.17 -12.41
N LYS A 250 -20.01 -3.32 -13.44
CA LYS A 250 -20.91 -3.40 -14.59
C LYS A 250 -20.64 -4.65 -15.43
N ASP A 251 -19.38 -4.94 -15.74
CA ASP A 251 -18.97 -6.07 -16.57
C ASP A 251 -19.26 -7.41 -15.87
N ARG A 252 -19.10 -7.44 -14.55
CA ARG A 252 -19.50 -8.57 -13.68
C ARG A 252 -21.03 -8.71 -13.51
N GLY A 253 -21.81 -7.72 -13.95
CA GLY A 253 -23.27 -7.78 -13.99
C GLY A 253 -24.00 -7.36 -12.71
N PHE A 254 -23.33 -6.77 -11.73
CA PHE A 254 -23.99 -6.27 -10.51
C PHE A 254 -24.97 -5.14 -10.84
N THR A 255 -26.18 -5.20 -10.28
CA THR A 255 -27.28 -4.28 -10.62
C THR A 255 -27.60 -3.26 -9.53
N ASN A 256 -27.20 -3.52 -8.28
CA ASN A 256 -27.57 -2.69 -7.12
C ASN A 256 -26.33 -2.18 -6.38
N TRP A 257 -25.49 -1.41 -7.07
CA TRP A 257 -24.34 -0.76 -6.47
C TRP A 257 -24.38 0.74 -6.68
N HIS A 258 -23.86 1.49 -5.71
CA HIS A 258 -23.85 2.94 -5.71
C HIS A 258 -22.44 3.44 -5.40
N ILE A 259 -21.99 4.45 -6.15
CA ILE A 259 -20.79 5.21 -5.78
C ILE A 259 -21.23 6.41 -4.98
N VAL A 260 -20.53 6.71 -3.88
CA VAL A 260 -20.74 7.96 -3.12
C VAL A 260 -20.60 9.16 -4.06
N PRO A 261 -21.68 9.91 -4.37
CA PRO A 261 -21.66 10.93 -5.43
C PRO A 261 -20.61 12.01 -5.22
N GLU A 262 -20.43 12.46 -3.99
CA GLU A 262 -19.49 13.50 -3.58
C GLU A 262 -18.01 13.04 -3.69
N GLN A 263 -17.78 11.73 -3.69
CA GLN A 263 -16.45 11.13 -3.72
C GLN A 263 -16.14 10.46 -5.06
N LYS A 264 -17.07 10.51 -6.03
CA LYS A 264 -16.95 9.83 -7.33
C LYS A 264 -15.85 10.40 -8.20
N ASP A 265 -15.79 11.71 -8.34
CA ASP A 265 -14.85 12.37 -9.25
C ASP A 265 -13.53 12.72 -8.53
N PRO A 266 -12.38 12.63 -9.20
CA PRO A 266 -11.09 12.98 -8.61
C PRO A 266 -11.03 14.42 -8.07
N ASP A 267 -10.52 14.57 -6.84
CA ASP A 267 -10.35 15.86 -6.17
C ASP A 267 -8.98 15.89 -5.45
N PRO A 268 -8.02 16.73 -5.89
CA PRO A 268 -6.69 16.82 -5.28
C PRO A 268 -6.72 17.34 -3.83
N ASP A 269 -7.80 18.01 -3.40
CA ASP A 269 -7.94 18.53 -2.04
C ASP A 269 -8.50 17.50 -1.05
N PHE A 270 -9.02 16.37 -1.54
CA PHE A 270 -9.72 15.36 -0.74
C PHE A 270 -10.75 15.99 0.21
N ALA A 271 -11.50 16.99 -0.24
CA ALA A 271 -12.28 17.89 0.62
C ALA A 271 -13.35 17.18 1.46
N THR A 272 -13.75 15.97 1.04
CA THR A 272 -14.75 15.13 1.70
C THR A 272 -14.25 14.41 2.96
N VAL A 273 -12.93 14.16 3.06
CA VAL A 273 -12.33 13.31 4.11
C VAL A 273 -11.04 13.90 4.73
N GLY A 274 -10.30 14.72 3.99
CA GLY A 274 -9.01 15.33 4.37
C GLY A 274 -7.85 14.33 4.44
N TYR A 275 -8.06 13.19 5.08
CA TYR A 275 -7.12 12.08 5.16
C TYR A 275 -7.74 10.82 4.52
N PRO A 276 -7.48 10.58 3.21
CA PRO A 276 -8.16 9.54 2.43
C PRO A 276 -7.58 8.14 2.70
N ASN A 277 -7.54 7.74 3.96
CA ASN A 277 -7.11 6.40 4.37
C ASN A 277 -8.33 5.53 4.68
N PRO A 278 -8.60 4.46 3.91
CA PRO A 278 -9.73 3.57 4.14
C PRO A 278 -9.61 2.75 5.44
N GLU A 279 -8.47 2.75 6.14
CA GLU A 279 -8.37 2.22 7.51
C GLU A 279 -9.07 3.11 8.56
N SER A 280 -9.34 4.38 8.21
CA SER A 280 -9.97 5.35 9.12
C SER A 280 -11.51 5.25 9.04
N PRO A 281 -12.22 5.09 10.16
CA PRO A 281 -13.69 5.16 10.17
C PRO A 281 -14.24 6.46 9.56
N ALA A 282 -13.49 7.56 9.65
CA ALA A 282 -13.90 8.83 9.04
C ALA A 282 -14.04 8.76 7.50
N ALA A 283 -13.32 7.84 6.84
CA ALA A 283 -13.41 7.63 5.40
C ALA A 283 -14.75 7.00 4.98
N PHE A 284 -15.44 6.30 5.88
CA PHE A 284 -16.71 5.64 5.60
C PHE A 284 -17.94 6.48 5.91
N LYS A 285 -17.80 7.67 6.53
CA LYS A 285 -18.94 8.47 6.94
C LYS A 285 -19.98 8.70 5.83
N MET A 286 -19.53 9.10 4.63
CA MET A 286 -20.44 9.35 3.50
C MET A 286 -21.00 8.06 2.90
N SER A 287 -20.22 6.97 2.86
CA SER A 287 -20.72 5.68 2.40
C SER A 287 -21.70 5.05 3.38
N GLU A 288 -21.55 5.26 4.69
CA GLU A 288 -22.56 4.89 5.69
C GLU A 288 -23.87 5.68 5.50
N GLU A 289 -23.80 6.99 5.29
CA GLU A 289 -24.96 7.85 5.06
C GLU A 289 -25.73 7.42 3.81
N LEU A 290 -25.02 7.08 2.73
CA LEU A 290 -25.62 6.53 1.52
C LEU A 290 -26.14 5.11 1.75
N GLY A 291 -25.36 4.26 2.43
CA GLY A 291 -25.70 2.88 2.74
C GLY A 291 -27.00 2.76 3.52
N LYS A 292 -27.21 3.62 4.52
CA LYS A 292 -28.48 3.72 5.27
C LYS A 292 -29.66 4.10 4.37
N LYS A 293 -29.46 4.93 3.35
CA LYS A 293 -30.52 5.36 2.40
C LYS A 293 -30.90 4.26 1.42
N VAL A 294 -29.92 3.50 0.92
CA VAL A 294 -30.13 2.47 -0.12
C VAL A 294 -30.24 1.05 0.45
N GLY A 295 -30.05 0.87 1.75
CA GLY A 295 -30.07 -0.43 2.41
C GLY A 295 -28.85 -1.30 2.11
N ALA A 296 -27.67 -0.69 1.92
CA ALA A 296 -26.46 -1.43 1.57
C ALA A 296 -26.03 -2.41 2.66
N GLU A 297 -25.62 -3.61 2.26
CA GLU A 297 -25.12 -4.66 3.16
C GLU A 297 -23.61 -4.65 3.30
N LEU A 298 -22.92 -4.08 2.31
CA LEU A 298 -21.48 -3.99 2.24
C LEU A 298 -21.09 -2.60 1.74
N LEU A 299 -20.24 -1.92 2.52
CA LEU A 299 -19.57 -0.69 2.15
C LEU A 299 -18.12 -1.01 1.80
N MET A 300 -17.61 -0.42 0.73
CA MET A 300 -16.26 -0.65 0.22
C MET A 300 -15.54 0.67 -0.01
N ALA A 301 -14.26 0.74 0.33
CA ALA A 301 -13.44 1.92 0.11
C ALA A 301 -12.06 1.57 -0.44
N THR A 302 -11.55 2.38 -1.37
CA THR A 302 -10.14 2.38 -1.78
C THR A 302 -9.48 3.71 -1.46
N ASP A 303 -8.15 3.71 -1.31
CA ASP A 303 -7.37 4.94 -1.20
C ASP A 303 -7.11 5.59 -2.57
N PRO A 304 -6.53 6.81 -2.62
CA PRO A 304 -6.42 7.60 -3.86
C PRO A 304 -5.69 6.94 -5.02
N ASP A 305 -4.70 6.07 -4.77
CA ASP A 305 -4.01 5.27 -5.79
C ASP A 305 -4.50 3.82 -5.86
N SER A 306 -5.53 3.48 -5.08
CA SER A 306 -6.29 2.23 -5.11
C SER A 306 -5.45 0.97 -4.91
N ASP A 307 -4.38 1.08 -4.13
CA ASP A 307 -3.58 -0.05 -3.67
C ASP A 307 -4.06 -0.58 -2.30
N ARG A 308 -4.99 0.13 -1.63
CA ARG A 308 -5.62 -0.32 -0.38
C ARG A 308 -7.11 -0.51 -0.53
N PHE A 309 -7.66 -1.44 0.25
CA PHE A 309 -9.07 -1.77 0.24
C PHE A 309 -9.61 -2.08 1.64
N ALA A 310 -10.64 -1.38 2.09
CA ALA A 310 -11.31 -1.66 3.35
C ALA A 310 -12.81 -1.81 3.15
N ILE A 311 -13.47 -2.45 4.12
CA ILE A 311 -14.91 -2.67 4.10
C ILE A 311 -15.54 -2.43 5.46
N GLU A 312 -16.82 -2.07 5.42
CA GLU A 312 -17.72 -2.20 6.57
C GLU A 312 -18.87 -3.14 6.22
N LEU A 313 -19.20 -4.01 7.16
CA LEU A 313 -20.30 -4.96 7.03
C LEU A 313 -21.48 -4.50 7.85
N ARG A 314 -22.69 -4.71 7.33
CA ARG A 314 -23.90 -4.52 8.14
C ARG A 314 -24.11 -5.72 9.07
N ASP A 315 -24.18 -5.49 10.37
CA ASP A 315 -24.48 -6.52 11.37
C ASP A 315 -25.99 -6.83 11.46
N ASP A 316 -26.34 -7.82 12.29
CA ASP A 316 -27.72 -8.27 12.48
C ASP A 316 -28.61 -7.19 13.14
N ASP A 317 -28.02 -6.22 13.85
CA ASP A 317 -28.69 -5.06 14.45
C ASP A 317 -28.82 -3.88 13.46
N GLY A 318 -28.25 -4.02 12.25
CA GLY A 318 -28.30 -3.04 11.18
C GLY A 318 -27.24 -1.95 11.25
N ASN A 319 -26.24 -2.06 12.12
CA ASN A 319 -25.10 -1.15 12.23
C ASN A 319 -24.02 -1.52 11.21
N TYR A 320 -23.26 -0.53 10.75
CA TYR A 320 -22.04 -0.78 9.99
C TYR A 320 -20.87 -1.03 10.93
N ILE A 321 -20.20 -2.15 10.72
CA ILE A 321 -19.06 -2.61 11.52
C ILE A 321 -17.81 -2.56 10.65
N PRO A 322 -16.83 -1.71 10.96
CA PRO A 322 -15.57 -1.66 10.23
C PRO A 322 -14.76 -2.92 10.49
N LEU A 323 -14.25 -3.51 9.42
CA LEU A 323 -13.30 -4.61 9.51
C LEU A 323 -11.88 -4.09 9.39
N ASN A 324 -10.99 -4.57 10.25
CA ASN A 324 -9.56 -4.37 10.04
C ASN A 324 -9.06 -5.21 8.84
N GLY A 325 -7.82 -4.98 8.39
CA GLY A 325 -7.29 -5.70 7.22
C GLY A 325 -7.08 -7.19 7.46
N ASN A 326 -6.86 -7.62 8.70
CA ASN A 326 -6.83 -9.04 9.05
C ASN A 326 -8.19 -9.71 8.83
N GLN A 327 -9.28 -9.09 9.29
CA GLN A 327 -10.64 -9.62 9.20
C GLN A 327 -11.15 -9.68 7.77
N THR A 328 -10.89 -8.64 6.98
CA THR A 328 -11.15 -8.66 5.53
C THR A 328 -10.31 -9.76 4.86
N GLY A 329 -9.05 -9.89 5.27
CA GLY A 329 -8.17 -10.99 4.84
C GLY A 329 -8.73 -12.38 5.17
N TYR A 330 -9.39 -12.59 6.31
CA TYR A 330 -10.03 -13.87 6.63
C TYR A 330 -11.16 -14.20 5.66
N LEU A 331 -11.99 -13.22 5.33
CA LEU A 331 -13.08 -13.40 4.38
C LEU A 331 -12.54 -13.74 2.98
N LEU A 332 -11.52 -13.03 2.51
CA LEU A 332 -10.87 -13.31 1.23
C LEU A 332 -10.18 -14.68 1.21
N VAL A 333 -9.42 -15.02 2.24
CA VAL A 333 -8.76 -16.34 2.36
C VAL A 333 -9.81 -17.45 2.38
N ASN A 334 -10.88 -17.31 3.18
CA ASN A 334 -11.95 -18.31 3.20
C ASN A 334 -12.62 -18.44 1.84
N TYR A 335 -13.00 -17.32 1.23
CA TYR A 335 -13.70 -17.32 -0.05
C TYR A 335 -12.88 -17.94 -1.17
N ILE A 336 -11.59 -17.58 -1.27
CA ILE A 336 -10.69 -18.14 -2.28
C ILE A 336 -10.53 -19.65 -2.09
N LEU A 337 -10.28 -20.11 -0.85
CA LEU A 337 -10.09 -21.53 -0.57
C LEU A 337 -11.36 -22.36 -0.74
N GLU A 338 -12.48 -21.86 -0.20
CA GLU A 338 -13.78 -22.51 -0.30
C GLU A 338 -14.29 -22.51 -1.74
N GLY A 339 -14.20 -21.37 -2.42
CA GLY A 339 -14.68 -21.21 -3.79
C GLY A 339 -13.90 -22.06 -4.79
N HIS A 340 -12.57 -22.08 -4.72
CA HIS A 340 -11.81 -23.00 -5.56
C HIS A 340 -12.09 -24.47 -5.23
N LYS A 341 -12.37 -24.80 -3.96
CA LYS A 341 -12.74 -26.15 -3.57
C LYS A 341 -14.13 -26.54 -4.12
N SER A 342 -15.13 -25.66 -4.04
CA SER A 342 -16.47 -25.90 -4.59
C SER A 342 -16.46 -25.98 -6.12
N ALA A 343 -15.65 -25.14 -6.77
CA ALA A 343 -15.47 -25.15 -8.22
C ALA A 343 -14.59 -26.31 -8.73
N GLY A 344 -13.97 -27.11 -7.84
CA GLY A 344 -13.07 -28.19 -8.21
C GLY A 344 -11.74 -27.71 -8.83
N THR A 345 -11.34 -26.47 -8.58
CA THR A 345 -10.14 -25.82 -9.12
C THR A 345 -9.06 -25.54 -8.07
N LEU A 346 -9.27 -25.95 -6.81
CA LEU A 346 -8.26 -25.82 -5.76
C LEU A 346 -7.01 -26.63 -6.13
N PRO A 347 -5.84 -25.99 -6.27
CA PRO A 347 -4.62 -26.70 -6.68
C PRO A 347 -4.15 -27.65 -5.57
N GLU A 348 -3.63 -28.81 -5.97
CA GLU A 348 -3.01 -29.78 -5.03
C GLU A 348 -1.83 -29.16 -4.27
N LYS A 349 -1.10 -28.23 -4.91
CA LYS A 349 0.07 -27.54 -4.35
C LYS A 349 -0.16 -26.02 -4.32
N GLY A 350 -1.23 -25.60 -3.65
CA GLY A 350 -1.57 -24.19 -3.47
C GLY A 350 -0.67 -23.47 -2.46
N VAL A 351 -0.43 -22.18 -2.70
CA VAL A 351 0.30 -21.32 -1.76
C VAL A 351 -0.34 -19.96 -1.58
N MET A 352 -0.32 -19.46 -0.34
CA MET A 352 -0.64 -18.08 0.02
C MET A 352 0.53 -17.46 0.78
N ILE A 353 0.60 -16.12 0.80
CA ILE A 353 1.73 -15.39 1.41
C ILE A 353 1.21 -14.24 2.26
N LYS A 354 1.71 -14.06 3.48
CA LYS A 354 1.33 -12.94 4.34
C LYS A 354 2.53 -12.24 4.96
N SER A 355 2.33 -11.06 5.51
CA SER A 355 3.36 -10.39 6.31
C SER A 355 3.62 -11.16 7.63
N ILE A 356 4.84 -11.07 8.19
CA ILE A 356 5.19 -11.63 9.51
C ILE A 356 4.37 -11.05 10.68
N VAL A 357 3.67 -9.92 10.46
CA VAL A 357 2.81 -9.27 11.45
C VAL A 357 1.33 -9.34 11.07
N THR A 358 1.01 -10.11 10.03
CA THR A 358 -0.36 -10.49 9.68
C THR A 358 -0.80 -11.72 10.49
N SER A 359 -2.06 -11.73 10.92
CA SER A 359 -2.69 -12.73 11.79
C SER A 359 -2.37 -14.19 11.47
N THR A 360 -2.23 -15.02 12.52
CA THR A 360 -2.04 -16.48 12.44
C THR A 360 -3.28 -17.23 11.96
N MET A 361 -4.48 -16.65 12.05
CA MET A 361 -5.74 -17.33 11.73
C MET A 361 -5.79 -17.73 10.26
N SER A 362 -5.31 -16.89 9.35
CA SER A 362 -5.24 -17.21 7.92
C SER A 362 -4.31 -18.39 7.62
N THR A 363 -3.22 -18.56 8.38
CA THR A 363 -2.37 -19.76 8.30
C THR A 363 -3.15 -21.01 8.70
N VAL A 364 -3.92 -20.95 9.79
CA VAL A 364 -4.76 -22.08 10.24
C VAL A 364 -5.82 -22.42 9.19
N MET A 365 -6.43 -21.40 8.59
CA MET A 365 -7.43 -21.56 7.52
C MET A 365 -6.82 -22.20 6.28
N ALA A 366 -5.70 -21.69 5.76
CA ALA A 366 -5.02 -22.25 4.59
C ALA A 366 -4.64 -23.72 4.79
N ASN A 367 -4.03 -24.04 5.94
CA ASN A 367 -3.63 -25.41 6.27
C ASN A 367 -4.83 -26.38 6.32
N ALA A 368 -6.01 -25.92 6.75
CA ALA A 368 -7.22 -26.74 6.78
C ALA A 368 -7.73 -27.14 5.38
N TYR A 369 -7.27 -26.45 4.33
CA TYR A 369 -7.55 -26.75 2.92
C TYR A 369 -6.35 -27.41 2.21
N GLY A 370 -5.25 -27.70 2.93
CA GLY A 370 -4.03 -28.24 2.33
C GLY A 370 -3.21 -27.21 1.55
N VAL A 371 -3.46 -25.92 1.75
CA VAL A 371 -2.72 -24.81 1.12
C VAL A 371 -1.66 -24.30 2.08
N GLU A 372 -0.43 -24.14 1.61
CA GLU A 372 0.67 -23.63 2.43
C GLU A 372 0.59 -22.10 2.57
N MET A 373 0.89 -21.59 3.77
CA MET A 373 1.00 -20.16 4.04
C MET A 373 2.45 -19.79 4.36
N TYR A 374 3.07 -18.98 3.51
CA TYR A 374 4.41 -18.44 3.74
C TYR A 374 4.35 -17.06 4.37
N GLU A 375 5.37 -16.71 5.16
CA GLU A 375 5.52 -15.36 5.71
C GLU A 375 6.56 -14.55 4.92
N ALA A 376 6.42 -13.23 4.86
CA ALA A 376 7.42 -12.32 4.33
C ALA A 376 7.53 -11.07 5.22
N LEU A 377 8.61 -10.30 5.11
CA LEU A 377 8.66 -8.99 5.76
C LEU A 377 7.55 -8.08 5.24
N THR A 378 7.11 -7.13 6.06
CA THR A 378 6.14 -6.10 5.62
C THR A 378 6.60 -5.36 4.37
N GLY A 379 5.68 -5.00 3.50
CA GLY A 379 5.86 -4.39 2.19
C GLY A 379 5.66 -5.40 1.07
N PHE A 380 4.73 -5.11 0.16
CA PHE A 380 4.33 -6.01 -0.92
C PHE A 380 5.45 -6.49 -1.84
N LYS A 381 6.55 -5.73 -2.00
CA LYS A 381 7.76 -6.22 -2.69
C LYS A 381 8.30 -7.53 -2.10
N ASN A 382 8.16 -7.74 -0.78
CA ASN A 382 8.63 -8.94 -0.11
C ASN A 382 7.63 -10.09 -0.28
N ILE A 383 6.32 -9.80 -0.25
CA ILE A 383 5.26 -10.78 -0.51
C ILE A 383 5.33 -11.26 -1.97
N CYS A 384 5.23 -10.32 -2.91
CA CYS A 384 5.30 -10.60 -4.36
C CYS A 384 6.68 -11.10 -4.80
N GLY A 385 7.75 -10.73 -4.10
CA GLY A 385 9.12 -11.20 -4.35
C GLY A 385 9.33 -12.67 -4.02
N ARG A 386 8.48 -13.29 -3.20
CA ARG A 386 8.52 -14.74 -2.93
C ARG A 386 7.90 -15.58 -4.04
N ILE A 387 6.95 -15.01 -4.79
CA ILE A 387 6.17 -15.75 -5.78
C ILE A 387 7.05 -16.45 -6.84
N PRO A 388 8.09 -15.83 -7.47
CA PRO A 388 8.86 -16.51 -8.51
C PRO A 388 9.48 -17.83 -8.05
N ALA A 389 10.13 -17.83 -6.89
CA ALA A 389 10.75 -19.03 -6.32
C ALA A 389 9.71 -20.10 -5.96
N LEU A 390 8.52 -19.70 -5.50
CA LEU A 390 7.44 -20.64 -5.20
C LEU A 390 6.86 -21.28 -6.48
N LEU A 391 6.70 -20.49 -7.56
CA LEU A 391 6.27 -21.02 -8.86
C LEU A 391 7.30 -22.01 -9.43
N GLU A 392 8.60 -21.73 -9.32
CA GLU A 392 9.68 -22.64 -9.73
C GLU A 392 9.67 -23.96 -8.93
N GLN A 393 9.26 -23.91 -7.66
CA GLN A 393 9.05 -25.09 -6.83
C GLN A 393 7.76 -25.85 -7.15
N GLY A 394 6.96 -25.38 -8.11
CA GLY A 394 5.71 -26.00 -8.56
C GLY A 394 4.49 -25.64 -7.71
N TYR A 395 4.56 -24.59 -6.89
CA TYR A 395 3.37 -24.07 -6.22
C TYR A 395 2.49 -23.26 -7.16
N THR A 396 1.19 -23.26 -6.91
CA THR A 396 0.24 -22.33 -7.52
C THR A 396 -0.10 -21.25 -6.51
N TYR A 397 0.28 -20.00 -6.81
CA TYR A 397 -0.06 -18.85 -5.98
C TYR A 397 -1.55 -18.54 -6.05
N LEU A 398 -2.18 -18.37 -4.88
CA LEU A 398 -3.60 -18.08 -4.75
C LEU A 398 -3.85 -16.67 -4.21
N PHE A 399 -3.06 -16.21 -3.25
CA PHE A 399 -3.33 -14.95 -2.56
C PHE A 399 -2.15 -14.46 -1.73
N GLY A 400 -2.05 -13.15 -1.56
CA GLY A 400 -1.13 -12.56 -0.62
C GLY A 400 -1.65 -11.27 -0.02
N TYR A 401 -1.36 -11.03 1.26
CA TYR A 401 -1.90 -9.85 1.94
C TYR A 401 -1.11 -9.35 3.15
N GLU A 402 -1.34 -8.09 3.48
CA GLU A 402 -0.88 -7.42 4.70
C GLU A 402 -2.07 -6.95 5.53
N GLU A 403 -1.87 -6.91 6.84
CA GLU A 403 -2.83 -6.42 7.82
C GLU A 403 -3.23 -4.95 7.60
N SER A 404 -2.36 -4.16 6.97
CA SER A 404 -2.61 -2.77 6.58
C SER A 404 -3.44 -2.65 5.30
N VAL A 405 -4.54 -3.40 5.21
CA VAL A 405 -5.57 -3.37 4.15
C VAL A 405 -5.05 -3.51 2.71
N GLY A 406 -4.02 -4.35 2.53
CA GLY A 406 -3.40 -4.59 1.22
C GLY A 406 -3.51 -6.04 0.79
N TYR A 407 -4.00 -6.30 -0.43
CA TYR A 407 -4.24 -7.65 -0.95
C TYR A 407 -3.79 -7.77 -2.40
N ALA A 408 -3.23 -8.91 -2.82
CA ALA A 408 -3.01 -9.24 -4.22
C ALA A 408 -3.40 -10.67 -4.54
N ALA A 409 -4.38 -10.81 -5.43
CA ALA A 409 -4.89 -12.08 -5.89
C ALA A 409 -4.22 -12.59 -7.19
N SER A 410 -3.44 -11.74 -7.87
CA SER A 410 -2.84 -12.08 -9.17
C SER A 410 -1.31 -12.17 -9.11
N VAL A 411 -0.75 -13.14 -9.84
CA VAL A 411 0.71 -13.21 -10.09
C VAL A 411 1.18 -12.19 -11.12
N ASP A 412 0.28 -11.54 -11.85
CA ASP A 412 0.61 -10.54 -12.86
C ASP A 412 0.43 -9.10 -12.37
N ILE A 413 -0.04 -8.93 -11.13
CA ILE A 413 -0.07 -7.66 -10.42
C ILE A 413 0.84 -7.80 -9.20
N ARG A 414 2.03 -7.19 -9.26
CA ARG A 414 3.08 -7.35 -8.24
C ARG A 414 3.12 -6.23 -7.21
N ASP A 415 1.95 -5.68 -6.93
CA ASP A 415 1.66 -4.82 -5.79
C ASP A 415 0.24 -5.14 -5.32
N LYS A 416 -0.20 -4.48 -4.26
CA LYS A 416 -1.57 -4.53 -3.78
C LYS A 416 -2.53 -4.01 -4.85
N ASP A 417 -3.72 -4.59 -4.90
CA ASP A 417 -4.76 -4.23 -5.83
C ASP A 417 -6.12 -4.17 -5.12
N GLY A 418 -6.57 -2.94 -4.85
CA GLY A 418 -7.87 -2.71 -4.25
C GLY A 418 -9.04 -3.00 -5.19
N ILE A 419 -8.82 -3.02 -6.51
CA ILE A 419 -9.86 -3.30 -7.49
C ILE A 419 -10.16 -4.81 -7.53
N SER A 420 -9.14 -5.67 -7.63
CA SER A 420 -9.36 -7.12 -7.55
C SER A 420 -9.83 -7.57 -6.16
N ALA A 421 -9.30 -6.98 -5.08
CA ALA A 421 -9.81 -7.25 -3.73
C ALA A 421 -11.30 -6.91 -3.62
N GLY A 422 -11.70 -5.74 -4.13
CA GLY A 422 -13.10 -5.31 -4.14
C GLY A 422 -14.01 -6.19 -4.98
N MET A 423 -13.56 -6.63 -6.15
CA MET A 423 -14.29 -7.60 -6.96
C MET A 423 -14.52 -8.90 -6.19
N LEU A 424 -13.47 -9.47 -5.59
CA LEU A 424 -13.55 -10.74 -4.87
C LEU A 424 -14.43 -10.63 -3.62
N VAL A 425 -14.40 -9.50 -2.90
CA VAL A 425 -15.29 -9.30 -1.75
C VAL A 425 -16.75 -9.11 -2.19
N ALA A 426 -17.01 -8.36 -3.27
CA ALA A 426 -18.37 -8.24 -3.81
C ALA A 426 -18.91 -9.59 -4.28
N GLU A 427 -18.08 -10.38 -4.98
CA GLU A 427 -18.40 -11.74 -5.39
C GLU A 427 -18.67 -12.66 -4.19
N ALA A 428 -17.81 -12.61 -3.16
CA ALA A 428 -18.01 -13.37 -1.92
C ALA A 428 -19.33 -13.02 -1.23
N ALA A 429 -19.64 -11.73 -1.09
CA ALA A 429 -20.88 -11.28 -0.49
C ALA A 429 -22.10 -11.80 -1.27
N ALA A 430 -22.07 -11.70 -2.60
CA ALA A 430 -23.13 -12.19 -3.47
C ALA A 430 -23.28 -13.71 -3.43
N TYR A 431 -22.17 -14.44 -3.36
CA TYR A 431 -22.13 -15.90 -3.26
C TYR A 431 -22.74 -16.40 -1.95
N TYR A 432 -22.32 -15.85 -0.80
CA TYR A 432 -22.85 -16.26 0.50
C TYR A 432 -24.31 -15.83 0.68
N ARG A 433 -24.72 -14.71 0.08
CA ARG A 433 -26.11 -14.26 0.10
C ARG A 433 -27.05 -15.29 -0.55
N LYS A 434 -26.65 -15.95 -1.64
CA LYS A 434 -27.41 -17.07 -2.25
C LYS A 434 -27.58 -18.25 -1.29
N GLN A 435 -26.69 -18.40 -0.31
CA GLN A 435 -26.74 -19.42 0.73
C GLN A 435 -27.49 -18.95 1.98
N GLY A 436 -28.09 -17.76 1.96
CA GLY A 436 -28.80 -17.18 3.09
C GLY A 436 -27.89 -16.64 4.19
N LYS A 437 -26.63 -16.29 3.87
CA LYS A 437 -25.64 -15.75 4.81
C LYS A 437 -25.15 -14.37 4.37
N THR A 438 -24.89 -13.51 5.33
CA THR A 438 -24.10 -12.28 5.12
C THR A 438 -22.61 -12.57 5.34
N LEU A 439 -21.72 -11.69 4.87
CA LEU A 439 -20.29 -11.76 5.22
C LEU A 439 -20.07 -11.62 6.74
N TRP A 440 -20.97 -10.94 7.45
CA TRP A 440 -20.91 -10.85 8.91
C TRP A 440 -21.12 -12.22 9.54
N ASN A 441 -22.12 -12.98 9.09
CA ASN A 441 -22.36 -14.34 9.57
C ASN A 441 -21.18 -15.25 9.23
N VAL A 442 -20.62 -15.15 8.02
CA VAL A 442 -19.42 -15.91 7.62
C VAL A 442 -18.24 -15.61 8.54
N LEU A 443 -17.99 -14.34 8.88
CA LEU A 443 -16.93 -13.97 9.82
C LEU A 443 -17.15 -14.60 11.22
N GLN A 444 -18.38 -14.63 11.72
CA GLN A 444 -18.69 -15.30 12.99
C GLN A 444 -18.44 -16.82 12.91
N GLU A 445 -18.89 -17.48 11.85
CA GLU A 445 -18.66 -18.91 11.62
C GLU A 445 -17.17 -19.25 11.54
N LEU A 446 -16.35 -18.36 10.95
CA LEU A 446 -14.89 -18.52 10.93
C LEU A 446 -14.28 -18.49 12.33
N TYR A 447 -14.76 -17.61 13.21
CA TYR A 447 -14.31 -17.60 14.60
C TYR A 447 -14.75 -18.86 15.36
N GLU A 448 -15.99 -19.31 15.17
CA GLU A 448 -16.48 -20.55 15.78
C GLU A 448 -15.65 -21.77 15.33
N LYS A 449 -15.29 -21.81 14.04
CA LYS A 449 -14.55 -22.93 13.44
C LYS A 449 -13.07 -22.95 13.83
N TYR A 450 -12.39 -21.81 13.81
CA TYR A 450 -10.93 -21.74 13.95
C TYR A 450 -10.44 -21.14 15.28
N GLY A 451 -11.37 -20.62 16.08
CA GLY A 451 -11.13 -19.94 17.35
C GLY A 451 -11.35 -18.43 17.28
N PHE A 452 -11.57 -17.81 18.43
CA PHE A 452 -11.86 -16.38 18.51
C PHE A 452 -10.57 -15.59 18.60
N TYR A 453 -10.22 -14.94 17.51
CA TYR A 453 -9.04 -14.08 17.45
C TYR A 453 -9.39 -12.64 17.77
N ALA A 454 -8.42 -11.85 18.22
CA ALA A 454 -8.53 -10.41 18.33
C ALA A 454 -7.17 -9.75 18.05
N GLU A 455 -7.23 -8.70 17.23
CA GLU A 455 -6.10 -7.98 16.67
C GLU A 455 -6.16 -6.49 17.05
N ASP A 456 -5.02 -5.89 17.37
CA ASP A 456 -4.88 -4.44 17.57
C ASP A 456 -3.49 -3.97 17.13
N GLU A 457 -3.41 -2.81 16.47
CA GLU A 457 -2.22 -2.35 15.75
C GLU A 457 -1.87 -0.88 16.03
N PRO A 458 -1.69 -0.47 17.29
CA PRO A 458 -1.47 0.93 17.61
C PRO A 458 -0.09 1.39 17.14
N ASN A 459 -0.02 2.67 16.78
CA ASN A 459 1.22 3.36 16.44
C ASN A 459 1.51 4.42 17.50
N LEU A 460 2.77 4.53 17.92
CA LEU A 460 3.27 5.65 18.72
C LEU A 460 4.08 6.58 17.83
N VAL A 461 3.54 7.76 17.54
CA VAL A 461 4.21 8.81 16.75
C VAL A 461 5.02 9.70 17.69
N LEU A 462 6.32 9.84 17.42
CA LEU A 462 7.25 10.64 18.20
C LEU A 462 8.04 11.53 17.23
N GLU A 463 7.54 12.74 17.00
CA GLU A 463 8.07 13.62 15.96
C GLU A 463 9.46 14.18 16.27
N GLY A 464 10.14 14.60 15.19
CA GLY A 464 11.45 15.24 15.26
C GLY A 464 12.59 14.34 15.71
N ILE A 465 13.78 14.93 15.83
CA ILE A 465 15.03 14.23 16.17
C ILE A 465 14.92 13.55 17.54
N ALA A 466 14.33 14.24 18.52
CA ALA A 466 14.17 13.71 19.87
C ALA A 466 13.31 12.43 19.88
N GLY A 467 12.23 12.41 19.09
CA GLY A 467 11.36 11.26 18.98
C GLY A 467 12.02 10.08 18.26
N ALA A 468 12.75 10.33 17.17
CA ALA A 468 13.54 9.29 16.49
C ALA A 468 14.58 8.62 17.41
N GLU A 469 15.31 9.42 18.21
CA GLU A 469 16.27 8.89 19.18
C GLU A 469 15.57 8.11 20.30
N ARG A 470 14.38 8.54 20.75
CA ARG A 470 13.59 7.77 21.71
C ARG A 470 13.15 6.42 21.16
N ILE A 471 12.67 6.35 19.92
CA ILE A 471 12.31 5.10 19.24
C ILE A 471 13.52 4.14 19.18
N LYS A 472 14.70 4.67 18.87
CA LYS A 472 15.95 3.87 18.86
C LYS A 472 16.26 3.32 20.25
N ARG A 473 16.14 4.14 21.31
CA ARG A 473 16.32 3.69 22.70
C ARG A 473 15.30 2.62 23.09
N MET A 474 14.04 2.75 22.68
CA MET A 474 13.00 1.74 22.92
C MET A 474 13.41 0.37 22.39
N MET A 475 13.81 0.29 21.11
CA MET A 475 14.22 -0.98 20.50
C MET A 475 15.47 -1.58 21.14
N VAL A 476 16.46 -0.75 21.52
CA VAL A 476 17.67 -1.22 22.21
C VAL A 476 17.32 -1.72 23.61
N SER A 477 16.50 -0.99 24.35
CA SER A 477 16.11 -1.34 25.72
C SER A 477 15.32 -2.65 25.76
N ILE A 478 14.35 -2.85 24.86
CA ILE A 478 13.59 -4.11 24.76
C ILE A 478 14.54 -5.27 24.46
N ARG A 479 15.45 -5.13 23.49
CA ARG A 479 16.42 -6.18 23.15
C ARG A 479 17.34 -6.56 24.32
N ASN A 480 17.77 -5.57 25.10
CA ASN A 480 18.66 -5.80 26.24
C ASN A 480 17.92 -6.34 27.47
N ASN A 481 16.59 -6.20 27.52
CA ASN A 481 15.76 -6.57 28.66
C ASN A 481 14.50 -7.31 28.16
N LEU A 482 14.69 -8.44 27.48
CA LEU A 482 13.57 -9.23 26.97
C LEU A 482 12.66 -9.66 28.13
N PRO A 483 11.35 -9.36 28.09
CA PRO A 483 10.42 -9.80 29.13
C PRO A 483 10.31 -11.32 29.13
N THR A 484 10.27 -11.94 30.31
CA THR A 484 9.97 -13.37 30.48
C THR A 484 8.48 -13.64 30.68
N GLU A 485 7.72 -12.60 31.02
CA GLU A 485 6.27 -12.63 31.24
C GLU A 485 5.66 -11.28 30.81
N VAL A 486 4.48 -11.32 30.21
CA VAL A 486 3.69 -10.14 29.83
C VAL A 486 2.23 -10.39 30.19
N ALA A 487 1.61 -9.46 30.93
CA ALA A 487 0.21 -9.54 31.35
C ALA A 487 -0.17 -10.88 32.05
N GLY A 488 0.77 -11.48 32.79
CA GLY A 488 0.57 -12.77 33.47
C GLY A 488 0.80 -14.01 32.60
N TYR A 489 1.23 -13.85 31.34
CA TYR A 489 1.52 -14.94 30.40
C TYR A 489 3.01 -15.06 30.14
N LYS A 490 3.53 -16.29 30.15
CA LYS A 490 4.95 -16.54 29.94
C LYS A 490 5.32 -16.29 28.47
N VAL A 491 6.46 -15.65 28.24
CA VAL A 491 7.07 -15.56 26.90
C VAL A 491 7.74 -16.88 26.55
N GLU A 492 7.21 -17.60 25.58
CA GLU A 492 7.71 -18.91 25.14
C GLU A 492 8.80 -18.80 24.07
N LYS A 493 8.66 -17.82 23.17
CA LYS A 493 9.58 -17.62 22.06
C LYS A 493 9.69 -16.14 21.73
N VAL A 494 10.92 -15.70 21.48
CA VAL A 494 11.21 -14.40 20.89
C VAL A 494 11.93 -14.63 19.57
N ILE A 495 11.45 -13.98 18.51
CA ILE A 495 12.14 -13.89 17.23
C ILE A 495 12.63 -12.46 17.08
N ASP A 496 13.95 -12.28 17.03
CA ASP A 496 14.57 -11.02 16.61
C ASP A 496 15.02 -11.13 15.17
N TYR A 497 14.41 -10.35 14.30
CA TYR A 497 14.73 -10.35 12.88
C TYR A 497 15.98 -9.51 12.56
N LEU A 498 16.66 -8.91 13.55
CA LEU A 498 17.79 -8.00 13.30
C LEU A 498 18.89 -8.62 12.43
N HIS A 499 19.07 -9.94 12.51
CA HIS A 499 20.05 -10.70 11.72
C HIS A 499 19.41 -11.69 10.73
N GLY A 500 18.11 -11.51 10.47
CA GLY A 500 17.28 -12.47 9.73
C GLY A 500 16.84 -13.64 10.60
N TYR A 501 15.88 -14.42 10.11
CA TYR A 501 15.38 -15.61 10.78
C TYR A 501 14.87 -16.61 9.74
N GLU A 502 15.44 -17.82 9.70
CA GLU A 502 15.15 -18.84 8.68
C GLU A 502 15.37 -18.27 7.26
N ASP A 503 14.33 -18.23 6.42
CA ASP A 503 14.36 -17.66 5.07
C ASP A 503 13.93 -16.19 5.02
N ILE A 504 13.63 -15.58 6.17
CA ILE A 504 13.24 -14.17 6.28
C ILE A 504 14.49 -13.29 6.46
N PRO A 505 14.68 -12.27 5.60
CA PRO A 505 15.85 -11.40 5.66
C PRO A 505 15.86 -10.49 6.90
N ALA A 506 17.01 -9.87 7.15
CA ALA A 506 17.22 -8.99 8.29
C ALA A 506 16.26 -7.78 8.30
N SER A 507 15.70 -7.49 9.46
CA SER A 507 14.79 -6.36 9.69
C SER A 507 14.75 -5.99 11.17
N ASN A 508 14.55 -4.70 11.47
CA ASN A 508 14.44 -4.25 12.85
C ASN A 508 13.04 -4.56 13.40
N VAL A 509 12.79 -5.82 13.75
CA VAL A 509 11.51 -6.31 14.26
C VAL A 509 11.74 -7.33 15.37
N LEU A 510 10.96 -7.25 16.43
CA LEU A 510 10.86 -8.28 17.45
C LEU A 510 9.45 -8.86 17.45
N ARG A 511 9.32 -10.19 17.52
CA ARG A 511 8.04 -10.90 17.65
C ARG A 511 8.10 -11.85 18.85
N PHE A 512 7.13 -11.74 19.75
CA PHE A 512 7.06 -12.46 21.03
C PHE A 512 5.82 -13.37 21.02
N TYR A 513 6.01 -14.64 21.32
CA TYR A 513 4.93 -15.63 21.48
C TYR A 513 4.72 -15.95 22.94
N LEU A 514 3.46 -16.00 23.34
CA LEU A 514 3.02 -16.24 24.71
C LEU A 514 2.38 -17.63 24.84
N ASP A 515 2.45 -18.20 26.04
CA ASP A 515 1.94 -19.55 26.39
C ASP A 515 0.41 -19.72 26.33
N ASN A 516 -0.32 -18.66 25.97
CA ASN A 516 -1.76 -18.66 25.77
C ASN A 516 -2.17 -18.56 24.28
N ASN A 517 -1.26 -18.88 23.35
CA ASN A 517 -1.45 -18.73 21.89
C ASN A 517 -1.60 -17.28 21.39
N SER A 518 -1.24 -16.30 22.22
CA SER A 518 -1.14 -14.90 21.80
C SER A 518 0.27 -14.59 21.33
N TRP A 519 0.42 -13.54 20.54
CA TRP A 519 1.73 -13.00 20.20
C TRP A 519 1.64 -11.48 20.03
N PHE A 520 2.78 -10.81 20.15
CA PHE A 520 2.88 -9.40 19.79
C PHE A 520 4.19 -9.11 19.06
N ALA A 521 4.22 -8.04 18.28
CA ALA A 521 5.42 -7.58 17.60
C ALA A 521 5.65 -6.08 17.79
N VAL A 522 6.92 -5.70 17.78
CA VAL A 522 7.37 -4.30 17.90
C VAL A 522 8.32 -3.98 16.76
N ARG A 523 8.05 -2.89 16.05
CA ARG A 523 8.82 -2.47 14.88
C ARG A 523 8.84 -0.95 14.71
N PRO A 524 10.00 -0.28 14.62
CA PRO A 524 10.06 1.11 14.17
C PRO A 524 9.73 1.23 12.68
N SER A 525 9.05 2.31 12.31
CA SER A 525 8.87 2.69 10.92
C SER A 525 10.21 3.13 10.31
N GLY A 526 10.44 2.76 9.05
CA GLY A 526 11.64 3.18 8.32
C GLY A 526 11.52 4.55 7.65
N THR A 527 10.29 5.05 7.49
CA THR A 527 9.98 6.27 6.70
C THR A 527 9.36 7.38 7.54
N GLU A 528 8.83 7.05 8.71
CA GLU A 528 8.11 7.98 9.57
C GLU A 528 8.67 7.87 11.00
N PRO A 529 8.65 8.95 11.79
CA PRO A 529 9.14 8.93 13.16
C PRO A 529 8.10 8.29 14.09
N LYS A 530 7.77 7.02 13.86
CA LYS A 530 6.81 6.24 14.64
C LYS A 530 7.27 4.81 14.88
N ILE A 531 6.85 4.23 15.99
CA ILE A 531 7.01 2.81 16.30
C ILE A 531 5.64 2.13 16.28
N LYS A 532 5.59 0.95 15.65
CA LYS A 532 4.38 0.17 15.44
C LYS A 532 4.34 -1.02 16.38
N PHE A 533 3.16 -1.31 16.89
CA PHE A 533 2.88 -2.49 17.70
C PHE A 533 1.81 -3.32 17.02
N TYR A 534 1.91 -4.63 17.18
CA TYR A 534 0.94 -5.58 16.66
C TYR A 534 0.59 -6.52 17.80
N PHE A 535 -0.67 -6.60 18.17
CA PHE A 535 -1.17 -7.44 19.25
C PHE A 535 -2.14 -8.45 18.70
N TYR A 536 -1.89 -9.71 19.00
CA TYR A 536 -2.67 -10.81 18.50
C TYR A 536 -3.01 -11.77 19.62
N THR A 537 -4.27 -12.17 19.70
CA THR A 537 -4.72 -13.15 20.70
C THR A 537 -5.67 -14.15 20.09
N LYS A 538 -5.69 -15.36 20.67
CA LYS A 538 -6.65 -16.40 20.39
C LYS A 538 -7.23 -16.91 21.70
N GLN A 539 -8.55 -16.87 21.86
CA GLN A 539 -9.22 -17.29 23.09
C GLN A 539 -10.49 -18.12 22.80
N SER A 540 -11.17 -18.54 23.88
CA SER A 540 -12.38 -19.39 23.80
C SER A 540 -13.65 -18.61 23.41
N SER A 541 -13.61 -17.28 23.47
CA SER A 541 -14.71 -16.40 23.07
C SER A 541 -14.18 -15.06 22.57
N ARG A 542 -14.97 -14.35 21.76
CA ARG A 542 -14.61 -13.00 21.28
C ARG A 542 -14.39 -12.01 22.43
N LYS A 543 -15.23 -12.09 23.47
CA LYS A 543 -15.10 -11.23 24.67
C LYS A 543 -13.77 -11.46 25.38
N GLU A 544 -13.37 -12.72 25.54
CA GLU A 544 -12.10 -13.08 26.17
C GLU A 544 -10.91 -12.67 25.29
N ALA A 545 -10.97 -12.90 23.97
CA ALA A 545 -9.93 -12.48 23.03
C ALA A 545 -9.66 -10.98 23.11
N LEU A 546 -10.71 -10.16 23.05
CA LEU A 546 -10.61 -8.71 23.18
C LEU A 546 -10.03 -8.29 24.55
N ALA A 547 -10.48 -8.92 25.64
CA ALA A 547 -10.00 -8.60 26.98
C ALA A 547 -8.52 -8.96 27.18
N VAL A 548 -8.08 -10.12 26.69
CA VAL A 548 -6.68 -10.55 26.76
C VAL A 548 -5.81 -9.67 25.85
N ASN A 549 -6.29 -9.31 24.66
CA ASN A 549 -5.57 -8.42 23.76
C ASN A 549 -5.33 -7.05 24.42
N ALA A 550 -6.38 -6.46 25.01
CA ALA A 550 -6.28 -5.20 25.72
C ALA A 550 -5.26 -5.24 26.88
N LYS A 551 -5.26 -6.33 27.67
CA LYS A 551 -4.29 -6.51 28.78
C LYS A 551 -2.85 -6.64 28.29
N ILE A 552 -2.60 -7.41 27.23
CA ILE A 552 -1.25 -7.55 26.65
C ILE A 552 -0.79 -6.20 26.09
N LYS A 553 -1.67 -5.50 25.37
CA LYS A 553 -1.39 -4.16 24.84
C LYS A 553 -0.98 -3.21 25.95
N GLU A 554 -1.78 -3.09 27.00
CA GLU A 554 -1.51 -2.20 28.14
C GLU A 554 -0.13 -2.52 28.76
N ALA A 555 0.12 -3.80 29.06
CA ALA A 555 1.40 -4.22 29.65
C ALA A 555 2.62 -3.90 28.76
N VAL A 556 2.51 -4.10 27.44
CA VAL A 556 3.60 -3.80 26.50
C VAL A 556 3.79 -2.29 26.35
N LEU A 557 2.71 -1.53 26.23
CA LEU A 557 2.80 -0.07 26.12
C LEU A 557 3.36 0.58 27.39
N ASP A 558 3.06 0.04 28.58
CA ASP A 558 3.66 0.49 29.84
C ASP A 558 5.18 0.28 29.85
N ILE A 559 5.65 -0.90 29.42
CA ILE A 559 7.09 -1.19 29.28
C ILE A 559 7.75 -0.17 28.34
N VAL A 560 7.12 0.11 27.20
CA VAL A 560 7.70 1.02 26.21
C VAL A 560 7.65 2.48 26.66
N ASN A 561 6.56 2.91 27.29
CA ASN A 561 6.39 4.28 27.75
C ASN A 561 7.34 4.65 28.88
N ALA A 562 7.76 3.67 29.70
CA ALA A 562 8.77 3.86 30.75
C ALA A 562 10.19 4.16 30.19
N ILE A 563 10.40 4.03 28.88
CA ILE A 563 11.67 4.32 28.23
C ILE A 563 11.66 5.76 27.74
N GLU A 564 12.43 6.61 28.42
CA GLU A 564 12.63 8.03 28.06
C GLU A 564 13.51 8.22 26.84
#